data_AF-A0A0L0QQZ3-F1
#
_entry.id   AF-A0A0L0QQZ3-F1
#
_cell.length_a   1.000
_cell.length_b   1.000
_cell.length_c   1.000
_cell.angle_alpha   90.00
_cell.angle_beta   90.00
_cell.angle_gamma   90.00
#
_symmetry.space_group_name_H-M   'P 1'
#
loop_
_entity.id
_entity.type
_entity.pdbx_description
1 polymer ?
#
loop_
_entity_poly.entity_id
_entity_poly.type
_entity_poly.pdbx_seq_one_letter_code
_entity_poly.pdbx_strand_id
1 'polypeptide(L)'
;MHTPVSVEDKKSFIQWFLNHYQLKKRESVWILNYLMNHEELLSQLHFVREAKFCPRGIIMTSQCSSETAFRFYKNQLVTTDAEKSFHDIRLNKTEALYLQLNFKKSYQNALYIAVLEENPFIPDEYFITAQDKEAAQQLLEQSRYEFQKQALNKQIDQALDNMDEEAFLKLAKDLQLLEETFSNQPKLLKQ
;
A
#
# COMPACT_ATOMS: atom_id res chain seq x y z
N MET A 1 12.22 12.34 -8.57
CA MET A 1 12.63 13.67 -8.04
C MET A 1 11.52 14.11 -7.10
N HIS A 2 11.72 14.05 -5.78
CA HIS A 2 10.73 14.53 -4.82
C HIS A 2 10.96 16.01 -4.60
N THR A 3 10.06 16.84 -5.11
CA THR A 3 10.00 18.24 -4.70
C THR A 3 9.50 18.26 -3.26
N PRO A 4 10.24 18.82 -2.28
CA PRO A 4 9.74 18.95 -0.93
C PRO A 4 8.45 19.79 -0.97
N VAL A 5 7.37 19.26 -0.37
CA VAL A 5 6.08 19.96 -0.33
C VAL A 5 6.25 21.24 0.47
N SER A 6 5.95 22.38 -0.13
CA SER A 6 6.11 23.67 0.53
C SER A 6 5.07 23.85 1.64
N VAL A 7 5.42 24.62 2.67
CA VAL A 7 4.50 24.98 3.75
C VAL A 7 3.30 25.76 3.20
N GLU A 8 3.52 26.56 2.16
CA GLU A 8 2.47 27.35 1.49
C GLU A 8 1.45 26.46 0.78
N ASP A 9 1.90 25.44 0.04
CA ASP A 9 1.00 24.48 -0.61
C ASP A 9 0.11 23.75 0.42
N LYS A 10 0.70 23.38 1.57
CA LYS A 10 -0.03 22.77 2.69
C LYS A 10 -1.10 23.73 3.24
N LYS A 11 -0.79 25.02 3.42
CA LYS A 11 -1.78 26.04 3.88
C LYS A 11 -2.91 26.20 2.86
N SER A 12 -2.56 26.40 1.59
CA SER A 12 -3.53 26.57 0.51
C SER A 12 -4.46 25.36 0.38
N PHE A 13 -3.90 24.14 0.52
CA PHE A 13 -4.70 22.92 0.53
C PHE A 13 -5.67 22.85 1.72
N ILE A 14 -5.20 23.11 2.96
CA ILE A 14 -6.07 23.09 4.15
C ILE A 14 -7.21 24.10 4.01
N GLN A 15 -6.89 25.33 3.57
CA GLN A 15 -7.89 26.37 3.36
C GLN A 15 -8.91 25.98 2.29
N TRP A 16 -8.43 25.46 1.15
CA TRP A 16 -9.29 24.94 0.10
C TRP A 16 -10.19 23.81 0.61
N PHE A 17 -9.63 22.86 1.35
CA PHE A 17 -10.36 21.71 1.90
C PHE A 17 -11.49 22.14 2.85
N LEU A 18 -11.20 23.05 3.79
CA LEU A 18 -12.18 23.56 4.75
C LEU A 18 -13.33 24.34 4.08
N ASN A 19 -13.07 24.99 2.95
CA ASN A 19 -14.09 25.71 2.18
C ASN A 19 -15.00 24.79 1.34
N HIS A 20 -14.50 23.62 0.93
CA HIS A 20 -15.22 22.72 0.00
C HIS A 20 -15.84 21.50 0.69
N TYR A 21 -15.36 21.11 1.87
CA TYR A 21 -15.83 19.92 2.57
C TYR A 21 -16.16 20.19 4.03
N GLN A 22 -17.28 19.62 4.48
CA GLN A 22 -17.67 19.61 5.88
C GLN A 22 -17.18 18.33 6.56
N LEU A 23 -16.44 18.48 7.65
CA LEU A 23 -15.99 17.37 8.47
C LEU A 23 -17.14 16.81 9.33
N LYS A 24 -17.11 15.50 9.61
CA LYS A 24 -18.10 14.86 10.50
C LYS A 24 -17.99 15.34 11.95
N LYS A 25 -16.76 15.65 12.39
CA LYS A 25 -16.46 16.18 13.73
C LYS A 25 -16.05 17.64 13.62
N ARG A 26 -16.66 18.49 14.44
CA ARG A 26 -16.43 19.94 14.42
C ARG A 26 -15.05 20.28 14.98
N GLU A 27 -14.59 19.52 15.97
CA GLU A 27 -13.27 19.68 16.59
C GLU A 27 -12.14 19.45 15.59
N SER A 28 -12.35 18.60 14.58
CA SER A 28 -11.40 18.39 13.48
C SER A 28 -11.14 19.68 12.68
N VAL A 29 -12.16 20.53 12.53
CA VAL A 29 -12.00 21.86 11.89
C VAL A 29 -11.09 22.75 12.73
N TRP A 30 -11.20 22.69 14.06
CA TRP A 30 -10.34 23.45 14.96
C TRP A 30 -8.90 22.97 14.91
N ILE A 31 -8.67 21.65 14.83
CA ILE A 31 -7.33 21.08 14.66
C ILE A 31 -6.70 21.59 13.35
N LEU A 32 -7.43 21.55 12.23
CA LEU A 32 -6.91 22.02 10.94
C LEU A 32 -6.61 23.53 10.95
N ASN A 33 -7.51 24.34 11.50
CA ASN A 33 -7.26 25.78 11.65
C ASN A 33 -6.06 26.07 12.55
N TYR A 34 -5.88 25.29 13.62
CA TYR A 34 -4.73 25.42 14.51
C TYR A 34 -3.42 25.09 13.78
N LEU A 35 -3.38 24.00 13.02
CA LEU A 35 -2.22 23.60 12.20
C LEU A 35 -1.87 24.68 11.17
N MET A 36 -2.88 25.25 10.51
CA MET A 36 -2.69 26.31 9.51
C MET A 36 -2.06 27.59 10.09
N ASN A 37 -2.36 27.90 11.36
CA ASN A 37 -1.86 29.09 12.06
C ASN A 37 -0.47 28.92 12.68
N HIS A 38 0.09 27.70 12.72
CA HIS A 38 1.38 27.42 13.35
C HIS A 38 2.35 26.80 12.34
N GLU A 39 3.28 27.61 11.82
CA GLU A 39 4.21 27.17 10.76
C GLU A 39 5.14 26.05 11.20
N GLU A 40 5.60 26.05 12.45
CA GLU A 40 6.43 24.98 13.02
C GLU A 40 5.72 23.63 12.93
N LEU A 41 4.44 23.58 13.31
CA LEU A 41 3.62 22.37 13.23
C LEU A 41 3.37 21.96 11.79
N LEU A 42 3.10 22.94 10.91
CA LEU A 42 2.83 22.68 9.51
C LEU A 42 4.06 22.17 8.76
N SER A 43 5.26 22.58 9.17
CA SER A 43 6.53 22.06 8.65
C SER A 43 6.73 20.57 8.95
N GLN A 44 6.22 20.11 10.10
CA GLN A 44 6.27 18.71 10.55
C GLN A 44 5.00 17.92 10.18
N LEU A 45 4.03 18.55 9.49
CA LEU A 45 2.80 17.92 9.06
C LEU A 45 3.00 17.25 7.71
N HIS A 46 2.82 15.94 7.62
CA HIS A 46 2.91 15.17 6.39
C HIS A 46 1.52 14.67 6.00
N PHE A 47 1.05 15.02 4.79
CA PHE A 47 -0.20 14.45 4.28
C PHE A 47 0.09 13.07 3.71
N VAL A 48 -0.51 12.03 4.26
CA VAL A 48 -0.21 10.66 3.84
C VAL A 48 -1.48 9.84 3.63
N ARG A 49 -1.31 8.74 2.90
CA ARG A 49 -2.29 7.65 2.89
C ARG A 49 -1.96 6.65 3.99
N GLU A 50 -2.99 6.02 4.54
CA GLU A 50 -2.85 4.99 5.57
C GLU A 50 -2.12 5.48 6.83
N ALA A 51 -2.54 6.62 7.37
CA ALA A 51 -1.96 7.21 8.58
C ALA A 51 -2.08 6.31 9.83
N LYS A 52 -2.83 5.19 9.73
CA LYS A 52 -2.96 4.17 10.78
C LYS A 52 -1.64 3.48 11.15
N PHE A 53 -0.67 3.44 10.22
CA PHE A 53 0.65 2.83 10.45
C PHE A 53 1.66 3.83 11.02
N CYS A 54 1.37 5.12 10.97
CA CYS A 54 2.26 6.15 11.46
C CYS A 54 2.31 6.16 12.99
N PRO A 55 3.47 6.45 13.61
CA PRO A 55 3.57 6.56 15.06
C PRO A 55 2.71 7.69 15.61
N ARG A 56 2.50 8.74 14.82
CA ARG A 56 1.66 9.89 15.18
C ARG A 56 0.72 10.25 14.03
N GLY A 57 -0.35 9.48 13.88
CA GLY A 57 -1.30 9.56 12.77
C GLY A 57 -2.63 10.19 13.17
N ILE A 58 -3.18 11.06 12.32
CA ILE A 58 -4.54 11.59 12.44
C ILE A 58 -5.30 11.19 11.19
N ILE A 59 -6.50 10.65 11.39
CA ILE A 59 -7.47 10.39 10.31
C ILE A 59 -8.70 11.25 10.57
N MET A 60 -9.04 12.12 9.61
CA MET A 60 -10.27 12.92 9.63
C MET A 60 -11.12 12.59 8.42
N THR A 61 -12.42 12.43 8.64
CA THR A 61 -13.36 12.05 7.58
C THR A 61 -14.43 13.11 7.37
N SER A 62 -14.68 13.47 6.11
CA SER A 62 -15.77 14.37 5.73
C SER A 62 -17.13 13.66 5.78
N GLN A 63 -18.21 14.43 5.86
CA GLN A 63 -19.57 13.87 5.93
C GLN A 63 -19.93 13.00 4.72
N CYS A 64 -19.23 13.15 3.60
CA CYS A 64 -19.48 12.42 2.37
C CYS A 64 -18.91 10.99 2.34
N SER A 65 -18.16 10.54 3.35
CA SER A 65 -17.62 9.18 3.45
C SER A 65 -18.27 8.41 4.61
N SER A 66 -18.36 7.09 4.53
CA SER A 66 -18.90 6.22 5.59
C SER A 66 -17.90 5.93 6.72
N GLU A 67 -16.63 6.32 6.56
CA GLU A 67 -15.58 6.03 7.54
C GLU A 67 -15.75 6.77 8.87
N THR A 68 -14.97 6.36 9.87
CA THR A 68 -14.97 6.98 11.20
C THR A 68 -14.58 8.46 11.13
N ALA A 69 -15.30 9.29 11.88
CA ALA A 69 -15.17 10.74 11.80
C ALA A 69 -13.78 11.27 12.17
N PHE A 70 -13.19 10.71 13.23
CA PHE A 70 -11.88 11.11 13.74
C PHE A 70 -11.20 9.92 14.43
N ARG A 71 -9.90 9.74 14.16
CA ARG A 71 -9.01 8.85 14.92
C ARG A 71 -7.65 9.50 15.06
N PHE A 72 -7.06 9.36 16.23
CA PHE A 72 -5.68 9.73 16.50
C PHE A 72 -4.91 8.50 16.99
N TYR A 73 -3.78 8.25 16.36
CA TYR A 73 -2.85 7.18 16.62
C TYR A 73 -1.60 7.80 17.25
N LYS A 74 -1.26 7.32 18.44
CA LYS A 74 -0.02 7.66 19.15
C LYS A 74 0.64 6.37 19.60
N ASN A 75 1.56 5.86 18.79
CA ASN A 75 2.18 4.55 18.96
C ASN A 75 1.12 3.45 19.11
N GLN A 76 1.01 2.84 20.29
CA GLN A 76 0.04 1.78 20.60
C GLN A 76 -1.32 2.31 21.06
N LEU A 77 -1.44 3.62 21.31
CA LEU A 77 -2.67 4.24 21.76
C LEU A 77 -3.48 4.73 20.58
N VAL A 78 -4.77 4.37 20.56
CA VAL A 78 -5.75 4.88 19.60
C VAL A 78 -6.85 5.58 20.37
N THR A 79 -7.15 6.81 20.00
CA THR A 79 -8.27 7.57 20.57
C THR A 79 -9.17 8.13 19.48
N THR A 80 -10.47 8.15 19.76
CA THR A 80 -11.49 8.80 18.94
C THR A 80 -11.89 10.18 19.49
N ASP A 81 -11.33 10.55 20.64
CA ASP A 81 -11.55 11.83 21.30
C ASP A 81 -10.66 12.91 20.66
N ALA A 82 -11.30 13.79 19.88
CA ALA A 82 -10.63 14.87 19.19
C ALA A 82 -10.12 15.96 20.15
N GLU A 83 -10.76 16.18 21.30
CA GLU A 83 -10.34 17.21 22.25
C GLU A 83 -9.05 16.82 22.96
N LYS A 84 -8.97 15.57 23.44
CA LYS A 84 -7.72 15.04 24.03
C LYS A 84 -6.59 15.01 23.02
N SER A 85 -6.89 14.61 21.79
CA SER A 85 -5.91 14.62 20.69
C SER A 85 -5.43 16.03 20.39
N PHE A 86 -6.34 17.01 20.39
CA PHE A 86 -5.98 18.41 20.19
C PHE A 86 -5.08 18.94 21.32
N HIS A 87 -5.35 18.58 22.58
CA HIS A 87 -4.46 18.92 23.69
C HIS A 87 -3.05 18.35 23.52
N ASP A 88 -2.93 17.09 23.10
CA ASP A 88 -1.63 16.46 22.82
C ASP A 88 -0.88 17.16 21.68
N ILE A 89 -1.57 17.50 20.59
CA ILE A 89 -0.99 18.23 19.45
C ILE A 89 -0.42 19.58 19.87
N ARG A 90 -1.11 20.28 20.77
CA ARG A 90 -0.65 21.57 21.29
C ARG A 90 0.61 21.48 22.15
N LEU A 91 0.79 20.36 22.86
CA LEU A 91 1.96 20.15 23.72
C LEU A 91 3.19 19.68 22.92
N ASN A 92 3.01 18.74 21.99
CA ASN A 92 4.11 18.13 21.24
C ASN A 92 4.20 18.72 19.82
N LYS A 93 4.76 19.93 19.71
CA LYS A 93 4.81 20.68 18.43
C LYS A 93 5.95 20.30 17.49
N THR A 94 7.01 19.71 18.04
CA THR A 94 8.25 19.41 17.32
C THR A 94 8.26 18.03 16.67
N GLU A 95 7.28 17.17 16.98
CA GLU A 95 7.19 15.82 16.45
C GLU A 95 6.42 15.78 15.14
N ALA A 96 6.92 14.98 14.18
CA ALA A 96 6.25 14.71 12.91
C ALA A 96 4.81 14.23 13.11
N LEU A 97 3.88 14.81 12.36
CA LEU A 97 2.45 14.53 12.43
C LEU A 97 1.94 14.11 11.06
N TYR A 98 1.31 12.94 11.00
CA TYR A 98 0.83 12.37 9.74
C TYR A 98 -0.68 12.54 9.64
N LEU A 99 -1.16 13.23 8.62
CA LEU A 99 -2.58 13.54 8.46
C LEU A 99 -3.15 12.86 7.20
N GLN A 100 -4.22 12.11 7.40
CA GLN A 100 -5.04 11.55 6.34
C GLN A 100 -6.42 12.22 6.34
N LEU A 101 -6.84 12.71 5.18
CA LEU A 101 -8.15 13.29 4.96
C LEU A 101 -8.97 12.40 4.02
N ASN A 102 -10.11 11.92 4.53
CA ASN A 102 -11.03 11.10 3.76
C ASN A 102 -12.19 11.97 3.26
N PHE A 103 -12.25 12.21 1.95
CA PHE A 103 -13.30 13.01 1.33
C PHE A 103 -13.60 12.55 -0.10
N LYS A 104 -14.80 12.93 -0.60
CA LYS A 104 -15.27 12.51 -1.91
C LYS A 104 -14.38 13.09 -3.01
N LYS A 105 -13.98 12.24 -3.97
CA LYS A 105 -13.10 12.57 -5.12
C LYS A 105 -11.68 13.04 -4.71
N SER A 106 -11.15 12.56 -3.59
CA SER A 106 -9.77 12.87 -3.18
C SER A 106 -8.73 12.55 -4.27
N TYR A 107 -8.88 11.42 -4.97
CA TYR A 107 -8.00 11.01 -6.08
C TYR A 107 -8.06 11.89 -7.33
N GLN A 108 -9.10 12.72 -7.49
CA GLN A 108 -9.26 13.60 -8.66
C GLN A 108 -8.80 15.03 -8.36
N ASN A 109 -8.40 15.31 -7.11
CA ASN A 109 -8.05 16.64 -6.68
C ASN A 109 -6.55 16.91 -6.79
N ALA A 110 -6.18 17.81 -7.70
CA ALA A 110 -4.77 18.15 -7.95
C ALA A 110 -4.08 18.76 -6.71
N LEU A 111 -4.78 19.58 -5.91
CA LEU A 111 -4.20 20.19 -4.70
C LEU A 111 -3.87 19.13 -3.65
N TYR A 112 -4.76 18.15 -3.46
CA TYR A 112 -4.49 17.05 -2.54
C TYR A 112 -3.32 16.18 -3.01
N ILE A 113 -3.27 15.87 -4.31
CA ILE A 113 -2.17 15.08 -4.89
C ILE A 113 -0.84 15.81 -4.74
N ALA A 114 -0.83 17.13 -4.91
CA ALA A 114 0.38 17.95 -4.80
C ALA A 114 0.97 17.96 -3.38
N VAL A 115 0.12 17.85 -2.34
CA VAL A 115 0.58 17.84 -0.94
C VAL A 115 0.80 16.44 -0.37
N LEU A 116 0.40 15.38 -1.09
CA LEU A 116 0.57 14.01 -0.64
C LEU A 116 2.05 13.62 -0.62
N GLU A 117 2.45 13.05 0.51
CA GLU A 117 3.79 12.54 0.78
C GLU A 117 3.73 11.01 0.89
N GLU A 118 4.86 10.36 0.60
CA GLU A 118 4.98 8.91 0.79
C GLU A 118 5.01 8.56 2.27
N ASN A 119 4.35 7.46 2.62
CA ASN A 119 4.28 6.99 3.99
C ASN A 119 5.34 5.89 4.22
N PRO A 120 6.42 6.15 4.97
CA PRO A 120 7.49 5.18 5.18
C PRO A 120 7.13 4.06 6.15
N PHE A 121 5.96 4.15 6.82
CA PHE A 121 5.52 3.17 7.81
C PHE A 121 4.58 2.11 7.24
N ILE A 122 4.21 2.22 5.96
CA ILE A 122 3.38 1.20 5.32
C ILE A 122 4.22 -0.08 5.18
N PRO A 123 3.77 -1.22 5.71
CA PRO A 123 4.44 -2.50 5.47
C PRO A 123 4.49 -2.79 3.98
N ASP A 124 5.61 -3.30 3.46
CA ASP A 124 5.77 -3.64 2.04
C ASP A 124 4.66 -4.59 1.54
N GLU A 125 4.17 -5.43 2.45
CA GLU A 125 3.09 -6.40 2.20
C GLU A 125 1.71 -5.75 2.03
N TYR A 126 1.53 -4.47 2.39
CA TYR A 126 0.23 -3.79 2.37
C TYR A 126 -0.34 -3.64 0.96
N PHE A 127 0.54 -3.46 -0.04
CA PHE A 127 0.15 -3.34 -1.44
C PHE A 127 0.06 -4.69 -2.14
N ILE A 128 0.50 -5.78 -1.50
CA ILE A 128 0.44 -7.12 -2.09
C ILE A 128 -1.00 -7.62 -1.97
N THR A 129 -1.73 -7.56 -3.07
CA THR A 129 -3.08 -8.12 -3.13
C THR A 129 -3.03 -9.65 -3.12
N ALA A 130 -4.14 -10.30 -2.76
CA ALA A 130 -4.25 -11.76 -2.89
C ALA A 130 -4.00 -12.22 -4.34
N GLN A 131 -4.40 -11.39 -5.31
CA GLN A 131 -4.17 -11.62 -6.73
C GLN A 131 -2.68 -11.57 -7.10
N ASP A 132 -1.90 -10.65 -6.50
CA ASP A 132 -0.45 -10.57 -6.72
C ASP A 132 0.26 -11.81 -6.16
N LYS A 133 -0.17 -12.31 -4.98
CA LYS A 133 0.36 -13.56 -4.41
C LYS A 133 0.07 -14.75 -5.31
N GLU A 134 -1.16 -14.85 -5.83
CA GLU A 134 -1.56 -15.92 -6.74
C GLU A 134 -0.77 -15.87 -8.06
N ALA A 135 -0.60 -14.68 -8.64
CA ALA A 135 0.18 -14.48 -9.86
C ALA A 135 1.66 -14.86 -9.66
N ALA A 136 2.25 -14.49 -8.52
CA ALA A 136 3.62 -14.87 -8.19
C ALA A 136 3.78 -16.40 -8.04
N GLN A 137 2.80 -17.06 -7.42
CA GLN A 137 2.80 -18.51 -7.27
C GLN A 137 2.66 -19.22 -8.63
N GLN A 138 1.77 -18.74 -9.50
CA GLN A 138 1.61 -19.27 -10.86
C GLN A 138 2.91 -19.13 -11.69
N LEU A 139 3.57 -17.97 -11.61
CA LEU A 139 4.83 -17.72 -12.30
C LEU A 139 5.94 -18.65 -11.79
N LEU A 140 6.02 -18.85 -10.48
CA LEU A 140 6.99 -19.76 -9.85
C LEU A 140 6.77 -21.21 -10.33
N GLU A 141 5.52 -21.68 -10.33
CA GLU A 141 5.16 -23.02 -10.79
C GLU A 141 5.50 -23.24 -12.26
N GLN A 142 5.18 -22.26 -13.12
CA GLN A 142 5.56 -22.29 -14.54
C GLN A 142 7.08 -22.32 -14.73
N SER A 143 7.81 -21.45 -14.04
CA SER A 143 9.27 -21.40 -14.14
C SER A 143 9.92 -22.70 -13.70
N ARG A 144 9.42 -23.33 -12.62
CA ARG A 144 9.90 -24.62 -12.14
C ARG A 144 9.64 -25.73 -13.18
N TYR A 145 8.44 -25.75 -13.77
CA TYR A 145 8.08 -26.72 -14.80
C TYR A 145 8.97 -26.57 -16.04
N GLU A 146 9.15 -25.35 -16.55
CA GLU A 146 10.01 -25.09 -17.72
C GLU A 146 11.46 -25.50 -17.46
N PHE A 147 11.99 -25.17 -16.28
CA PHE A 147 13.34 -25.57 -15.88
C PHE A 147 13.50 -27.09 -15.84
N GLN A 148 12.56 -27.81 -15.23
CA GLN A 148 12.59 -29.28 -15.15
C GLN A 148 12.45 -29.92 -16.54
N LYS A 149 11.55 -29.41 -17.37
CA LYS A 149 11.38 -29.88 -18.76
C LYS A 149 12.64 -29.67 -19.58
N GLN A 150 13.27 -28.50 -19.49
CA GLN A 150 14.54 -28.22 -20.17
C GLN A 150 15.65 -29.15 -19.67
N ALA A 151 15.74 -29.39 -18.36
CA ALA A 151 16.74 -30.28 -17.78
C ALA A 151 16.56 -31.73 -18.23
N LEU A 152 15.32 -32.22 -18.35
CA LEU A 152 15.00 -33.55 -18.86
C LEU A 152 15.31 -33.66 -20.35
N ASN A 153 14.87 -32.69 -21.17
CA ASN A 153 15.18 -32.67 -22.60
C ASN A 153 16.69 -32.72 -22.85
N LYS A 154 17.47 -31.93 -22.11
CA LYS A 154 18.92 -31.95 -22.23
C LYS A 154 19.54 -33.31 -21.90
N GLN A 155 19.00 -34.03 -20.91
CA GLN A 155 19.44 -35.38 -20.57
C GLN A 155 19.01 -36.42 -21.61
N ILE A 156 17.82 -36.25 -22.21
CA ILE A 156 17.33 -37.09 -23.30
C ILE A 156 18.24 -36.94 -24.51
N ASP A 157 18.58 -35.71 -24.90
CA ASP A 157 19.51 -35.44 -26.00
C ASP A 157 20.87 -36.09 -25.76
N GLN A 158 21.39 -36.03 -24.53
CA GLN A 158 22.63 -36.71 -24.15
C GLN A 158 22.54 -38.24 -24.19
N ALA A 159 21.40 -38.82 -23.82
CA ALA A 159 21.18 -40.26 -23.90
C ALA A 159 21.13 -40.72 -25.37
N LEU A 160 20.51 -39.92 -26.25
CA LEU A 160 20.49 -40.16 -27.69
C LEU A 160 21.89 -40.09 -28.31
N ASP A 161 22.67 -39.07 -27.96
CA ASP A 161 24.06 -38.92 -28.43
C ASP A 161 24.94 -40.11 -28.04
N ASN A 162 24.70 -40.69 -26.86
CA ASN A 162 25.43 -41.84 -26.34
C ASN A 162 24.84 -43.20 -26.74
N MET A 163 23.73 -43.22 -27.50
CA MET A 163 22.97 -44.43 -27.84
C MET A 163 22.55 -45.28 -26.63
N ASP A 164 22.24 -44.63 -25.50
CA ASP A 164 21.79 -45.28 -24.27
C ASP A 164 20.26 -45.40 -24.26
N GLU A 165 19.77 -46.55 -24.72
CA GLU A 165 18.34 -46.83 -24.87
C GLU A 165 17.61 -46.94 -23.51
N GLU A 166 18.26 -47.49 -22.49
CA GLU A 166 17.67 -47.60 -21.14
C GLU A 166 17.48 -46.23 -20.50
N ALA A 167 18.51 -45.38 -20.59
CA ALA A 167 18.45 -44.01 -20.07
C ALA A 167 17.40 -43.17 -20.82
N PHE A 168 17.33 -43.29 -22.14
CA PHE A 168 16.33 -42.61 -22.95
C PHE A 168 14.89 -42.99 -22.55
N LEU A 169 14.59 -44.28 -22.45
CA LEU A 169 13.24 -44.76 -22.10
C LEU A 169 12.80 -44.27 -20.72
N LYS A 170 13.73 -44.21 -19.76
CA LYS A 170 13.45 -43.72 -18.41
C LYS A 170 13.19 -42.22 -18.39
N LEU A 171 14.05 -41.43 -19.03
CA LEU A 171 13.93 -39.97 -19.07
C LEU A 171 12.71 -39.51 -19.87
N ALA A 172 12.37 -40.21 -20.95
CA ALA A 172 11.15 -39.94 -21.73
C ALA A 172 9.88 -40.19 -20.91
N LYS A 173 9.88 -41.26 -20.10
CA LYS A 173 8.78 -41.56 -19.18
C LYS A 173 8.64 -40.51 -18.08
N ASP A 174 9.76 -40.05 -17.52
CA ASP A 174 9.77 -38.98 -16.50
C ASP A 174 9.28 -37.65 -17.08
N LEU A 175 9.61 -37.33 -18.34
CA LEU A 175 9.10 -36.17 -19.04
C LEU A 175 7.58 -36.27 -19.27
N GLN A 176 7.09 -37.42 -19.73
CA GLN A 176 5.66 -37.63 -19.93
C GLN A 176 4.87 -37.46 -18.61
N LEU A 177 5.40 -38.00 -17.51
CA LEU A 177 4.79 -37.89 -16.19
C LEU A 177 4.78 -36.44 -15.70
N LEU A 178 5.87 -35.67 -15.95
CA LEU A 178 5.93 -34.25 -15.65
C LEU A 178 4.88 -33.43 -16.43
N GLU A 179 4.69 -33.73 -17.72
CA GLU A 179 3.69 -33.07 -18.57
C GLU A 179 2.26 -33.41 -18.13
N GLU A 180 1.97 -34.66 -17.80
CA GLU A 180 0.67 -35.10 -17.28
C GLU A 180 0.33 -34.44 -15.93
N THR A 181 1.32 -34.27 -15.05
CA THR A 181 1.14 -33.64 -13.74
C THR A 181 0.84 -32.15 -13.87
N PHE A 182 1.45 -31.46 -14.83
CA PHE A 182 1.22 -30.03 -15.09
C PHE A 182 -0.09 -29.79 -15.86
N SER A 183 -0.46 -30.67 -16.79
CA SER A 183 -1.71 -30.57 -17.57
C SER A 183 -2.97 -30.83 -16.73
N ASN A 184 -2.85 -31.62 -15.66
CA ASN A 184 -3.93 -31.89 -14.69
C ASN A 184 -4.04 -30.85 -13.56
N GLN A 185 -3.16 -29.84 -13.51
CA GLN A 185 -3.38 -28.72 -12.60
C GLN A 185 -4.63 -27.96 -13.08
N PRO A 186 -5.63 -27.71 -12.21
CA PRO A 186 -6.81 -26.97 -12.60
C PRO A 186 -6.37 -25.58 -13.07
N LYS A 187 -6.61 -25.26 -14.35
CA LYS A 187 -6.68 -23.88 -14.80
C LYS A 187 -7.86 -23.25 -14.07
N LEU A 188 -7.61 -22.69 -12.89
CA LEU A 188 -8.60 -21.89 -12.17
C LEU A 188 -8.94 -20.72 -13.08
N LEU A 189 -10.09 -20.85 -13.73
CA LEU A 189 -10.64 -19.90 -14.67
C LEU A 189 -10.73 -18.54 -13.97
N LYS A 190 -10.02 -17.56 -14.53
CA LYS A 190 -10.19 -16.14 -14.25
C LYS A 190 -11.69 -15.80 -14.33
N GLN A 191 -12.28 -15.40 -13.21
CA GLN A 191 -13.54 -14.64 -13.17
C GLN A 191 -13.21 -13.14 -13.19
#